data_AF-A0A2V9BRP9-F1
#
_entry.id   AF-A0A2V9BRP9-F1
#
_cell.length_a   1.000
_cell.length_b   1.000
_cell.length_c   1.000
_cell.angle_alpha   90.00
_cell.angle_beta   90.00
_cell.angle_gamma   90.00
#
_symmetry.space_group_name_H-M   'P 1'
#
loop_
_entity.id
_entity.type
_entity.pdbx_description
1 polymer ?
#
loop_
_entity_poly.entity_id
_entity_poly.type
_entity_poly.pdbx_seq_one_letter_code
_entity_poly.pdbx_strand_id
1 'polypeptide(L)'
;MIGQTHRRHRSIEFRKFLDRIDASVPADRDVHLILDNYGTHKTPLIRAWFAKRPRFHVHFTPTYGSWLNLVERWFAELTTKQ
;
A
#
# COMPACT_ATOMS: atom_id res chain seq x y z
N MET A 1 0.17 0.09 -15.19
CA MET A 1 0.39 0.73 -13.87
C MET A 1 -0.98 0.94 -13.22
N ILE A 2 -1.15 0.60 -11.93
CA ILE A 2 -2.40 0.85 -11.18
C ILE A 2 -2.08 1.86 -10.09
N GLY A 3 -2.83 2.96 -10.03
CA GLY A 3 -2.71 3.98 -8.99
C GLY A 3 -4.06 4.63 -8.75
N GLN A 4 -4.27 5.13 -7.52
CA GLN A 4 -5.49 5.84 -7.16
C GLN A 4 -5.16 6.96 -6.17
N THR A 5 -5.62 8.18 -6.47
CA THR A 5 -5.52 9.32 -5.56
C THR A 5 -6.85 9.52 -4.87
N HIS A 6 -6.79 9.86 -3.57
CA HIS A 6 -7.97 10.12 -2.77
C HIS A 6 -7.80 11.45 -2.04
N ARG A 7 -8.87 12.22 -1.90
CA ARG A 7 -8.85 13.50 -1.16
C ARG A 7 -8.54 13.31 0.33
N ARG A 8 -8.81 12.13 0.89
CA ARG A 8 -8.53 11.78 2.28
C ARG A 8 -7.82 10.44 2.34
N HIS A 9 -6.83 10.34 3.23
CA HIS A 9 -6.06 9.12 3.44
C HIS A 9 -6.63 8.38 4.66
N ARG A 10 -7.74 7.64 4.51
CA ARG A 10 -8.32 6.82 5.59
C ARG A 10 -8.29 5.35 5.22
N SER A 11 -8.50 4.51 6.22
CA SER A 11 -8.51 3.05 6.03
C SER A 11 -9.59 2.57 5.06
N ILE A 12 -10.70 3.29 4.90
CA ILE A 12 -11.76 2.91 3.96
C ILE A 12 -11.29 3.10 2.51
N GLU A 13 -10.63 4.22 2.20
CA GLU A 13 -10.03 4.46 0.90
C GLU A 13 -8.90 3.46 0.62
N PHE A 14 -8.03 3.21 1.60
CA PHE A 14 -6.99 2.19 1.48
C PHE A 14 -7.56 0.79 1.23
N ARG A 15 -8.62 0.42 1.95
CA ARG A 15 -9.35 -0.85 1.78
C ARG A 15 -9.89 -0.99 0.35
N LYS A 16 -10.51 0.05 -0.22
CA LYS A 16 -11.00 0.04 -1.61
C LYS A 16 -9.86 -0.15 -2.62
N PHE A 17 -8.69 0.43 -2.33
CA PHE A 17 -7.53 0.24 -3.18
C PHE A 17 -7.01 -1.21 -3.12
N LEU A 18 -7.01 -1.84 -1.94
CA LEU A 18 -6.70 -3.27 -1.80
C LEU A 18 -7.65 -4.16 -2.61
N ASP A 19 -8.95 -3.86 -2.67
CA ASP A 19 -9.90 -4.57 -3.55
C ASP A 19 -9.49 -4.48 -5.02
N ARG A 20 -9.07 -3.29 -5.46
CA ARG A 20 -8.64 -3.09 -6.84
C ARG A 20 -7.38 -3.89 -7.15
N ILE A 21 -6.42 -3.96 -6.22
CA ILE A 21 -5.22 -4.79 -6.36
C ILE A 21 -5.63 -6.27 -6.46
N ASP A 22 -6.44 -6.76 -5.54
CA ASP A 22 -6.90 -8.16 -5.48
C ASP A 22 -7.58 -8.58 -6.79
N ALA A 23 -8.43 -7.71 -7.36
CA ALA A 23 -9.10 -7.94 -8.63
C ALA A 23 -8.18 -7.86 -9.87
N SER A 24 -7.04 -7.18 -9.76
CA SER A 24 -6.12 -6.96 -10.90
C SER A 24 -4.97 -7.95 -10.94
N VAL A 25 -4.66 -8.63 -9.83
CA VAL A 25 -3.59 -9.62 -9.75
C VAL A 25 -4.20 -11.02 -9.89
N PRO A 26 -3.67 -11.88 -10.79
CA PRO A 26 -4.10 -13.28 -10.93
C PRO A 26 -4.17 -14.00 -9.57
N ALA A 27 -5.19 -14.84 -9.39
CA ALA A 27 -5.53 -15.44 -8.10
C ALA A 27 -4.46 -16.43 -7.57
N ASP A 28 -3.65 -17.00 -8.45
CA ASP A 28 -2.58 -17.97 -8.19
C ASP A 28 -1.26 -17.32 -7.75
N ARG A 29 -1.22 -15.99 -7.59
CA ARG A 29 0.00 -15.24 -7.26
C ARG A 29 -0.02 -14.68 -5.85
N ASP A 30 1.13 -14.78 -5.20
CA ASP A 30 1.42 -14.07 -3.96
C ASP A 30 1.62 -12.57 -4.24
N VAL A 31 1.15 -11.75 -3.30
CA VAL A 31 1.18 -10.29 -3.37
C VAL A 31 1.98 -9.77 -2.20
N HIS A 32 3.17 -9.23 -2.49
CA HIS A 32 4.02 -8.59 -1.49
C HIS A 32 3.78 -7.08 -1.49
N LEU A 33 3.19 -6.56 -0.42
CA LEU A 33 2.95 -5.13 -0.23
C LEU A 33 4.06 -4.55 0.64
N ILE A 34 4.74 -3.52 0.13
CA ILE A 34 5.70 -2.71 0.89
C ILE A 34 4.98 -1.41 1.24
N LEU A 35 4.72 -1.20 2.53
CA LEU A 35 3.94 -0.08 3.06
C LEU A 35 4.78 0.75 4.03
N ASP A 36 4.48 2.05 4.15
CA ASP A 36 5.01 2.87 5.23
C ASP A 36 4.33 2.54 6.57
N ASN A 37 4.81 3.11 7.68
CA ASN A 37 4.27 2.86 9.01
C ASN A 37 2.95 3.62 9.30
N TYR A 38 2.22 4.10 8.29
CA TYR A 38 1.05 4.93 8.52
C TYR A 38 -0.09 4.15 9.19
N GLY A 39 -0.69 4.75 10.22
CA GLY A 39 -1.67 4.07 11.08
C GLY A 39 -2.91 3.55 10.34
N THR A 40 -3.25 4.14 9.20
CA THR A 40 -4.41 3.71 8.39
C THR A 40 -4.25 2.32 7.80
N HIS A 41 -3.00 1.84 7.62
CA HIS A 41 -2.69 0.48 7.17
C HIS A 41 -2.84 -0.57 8.26
N LYS A 42 -3.00 -0.15 9.52
CA LYS A 42 -2.96 -1.05 10.70
C LYS A 42 -4.28 -1.15 11.44
N THR A 43 -5.36 -0.57 10.91
CA THR A 43 -6.67 -0.60 11.57
C THR A 43 -7.27 -2.01 11.57
N PRO A 44 -8.20 -2.30 12.50
CA PRO A 44 -8.86 -3.61 12.55
C PRO A 44 -9.52 -4.03 11.23
N LEU A 45 -10.09 -3.06 10.50
CA LEU A 45 -10.67 -3.26 9.16
C LEU A 45 -9.64 -3.86 8.19
N ILE A 46 -8.43 -3.32 8.18
CA ILE A 46 -7.37 -3.75 7.26
C ILE A 46 -6.77 -5.08 7.69
N ARG A 47 -6.53 -5.28 8.99
CA ARG A 47 -6.05 -6.56 9.53
C ARG A 47 -7.03 -7.70 9.22
N ALA A 48 -8.33 -7.48 9.43
CA ALA A 48 -9.36 -8.47 9.12
C ALA A 48 -9.45 -8.78 7.61
N TRP A 49 -9.10 -7.81 6.75
CA TRP A 49 -9.05 -8.04 5.32
C TRP A 49 -7.90 -8.97 4.92
N PHE A 50 -6.69 -8.70 5.42
CA PHE A 50 -5.52 -9.55 5.18
C PHE A 50 -5.67 -10.95 5.78
N ALA A 51 -6.28 -11.07 6.96
CA ALA A 51 -6.53 -12.37 7.59
C ALA A 51 -7.36 -13.33 6.72
N LYS A 52 -8.23 -12.80 5.84
CA LYS A 52 -9.04 -13.59 4.90
C LYS A 52 -8.30 -13.94 3.61
N ARG A 53 -7.09 -13.43 3.41
CA ARG A 53 -6.32 -13.48 2.14
C ARG A 53 -4.85 -13.78 2.41
N PRO A 54 -4.49 -15.04 2.71
CA PRO A 54 -3.13 -15.42 3.09
C PRO A 54 -2.06 -15.16 2.02
N ARG A 55 -2.46 -15.02 0.74
CA ARG A 55 -1.57 -14.65 -0.38
C ARG A 55 -1.00 -13.23 -0.29
N PHE A 56 -1.52 -12.38 0.60
CA PHE A 56 -1.02 -11.02 0.80
C PHE A 56 0.00 -10.99 1.94
N HIS A 57 1.24 -10.68 1.60
CA HIS A 57 2.35 -10.52 2.54
C HIS A 57 2.65 -9.03 2.72
N VAL A 58 2.44 -8.52 3.93
CA VAL A 58 2.63 -7.10 4.23
C VAL A 58 3.96 -6.86 4.92
N HIS A 59 4.77 -6.00 4.32
CA HIS A 59 6.08 -5.58 4.81
C HIS A 59 6.02 -4.09 5.11
N PHE A 60 6.32 -3.70 6.34
CA PHE A 60 6.38 -2.30 6.73
C PHE A 60 7.81 -1.78 6.67
N THR A 61 8.02 -0.59 6.12
CA THR A 61 9.31 0.07 6.22
C THR A 61 9.61 0.42 7.69
N PRO A 62 10.89 0.41 8.12
CA PRO A 62 11.27 0.83 9.46
C PRO A 62 10.77 2.25 9.77
N THR A 63 10.53 2.54 11.04
CA THR A 63 10.20 3.91 11.44
C THR A 63 11.39 4.82 11.12
N TYR A 64 11.11 5.98 10.54
CA TYR A 64 12.11 6.90 9.96
C TYR A 64 12.87 6.37 8.72
N GLY A 65 12.45 5.24 8.15
CA GLY A 65 13.03 4.64 6.94
C GLY A 65 12.45 5.18 5.62
N SER A 66 12.14 6.48 5.53
CA SER A 66 11.57 7.12 4.32
C SER A 66 12.47 6.92 3.08
N TRP A 67 13.78 6.84 3.28
CA TRP A 67 14.74 6.54 2.22
C TRP A 67 14.51 5.18 1.54
N LEU A 68 13.80 4.24 2.18
CA LEU A 68 13.44 2.94 1.59
C LEU A 68 12.09 2.98 0.87
N ASN A 69 11.31 4.06 1.03
CA ASN A 69 10.03 4.23 0.36
C ASN A 69 10.25 4.68 -1.10
N LEU A 70 10.21 3.72 -2.04
CA LEU A 70 10.43 3.97 -3.46
C LEU A 70 9.44 4.99 -4.06
N VAL A 71 8.22 5.09 -3.52
CA VAL A 71 7.22 6.04 -3.99
C VAL A 71 7.63 7.47 -3.64
N GLU A 72 8.16 7.70 -2.44
CA GLU A 72 8.69 9.02 -2.05
C GLU A 72 9.89 9.41 -2.90
N ARG A 73 10.81 8.47 -3.17
CA ARG A 73 11.94 8.70 -4.10
C ARG A 73 11.46 9.07 -5.50
N TRP A 74 10.44 8.38 -6.01
CA TRP A 74 9.86 8.66 -7.33
C TRP A 74 9.27 10.08 -7.38
N PHE A 75 8.54 10.51 -6.34
CA PHE A 75 8.03 11.89 -6.28
C PHE A 75 9.14 12.94 -6.14
N ALA A 76 10.22 12.63 -5.40
CA ALA A 76 11.37 13.52 -5.32
C ALA A 76 12.01 13.71 -6.71
N GLU A 77 12.23 12.64 -7.46
CA GLU A 77 12.77 12.68 -8.83
C GLU A 77 11.90 13.52 -9.77
N LEU A 78 10.58 13.39 -9.69
CA LEU A 78 9.64 14.22 -10.47
C LEU A 78 9.74 15.71 -10.12
N THR A 79 10.14 16.05 -8.90
CA THR A 79 10.27 17.44 -8.43
C THR A 79 11.61 18.04 -8.84
N THR A 80 12.69 17.24 -8.87
CA THR A 80 14.05 17.69 -9.21
C THR A 80 14.26 17.91 -10.72
N LYS A 81 13.44 17.28 -11.57
CA LYS A 81 13.51 17.40 -13.04
C LYS A 81 12.61 18.49 -13.65
N GLN A 82 12.14 19.44 -12.83
CA GLN A 82 11.42 20.63 -13.30
C GLN A 82 12.36 21.80 -13.58
#